data_AF-A0A6B3FI93-F1
#
_entry.id   AF-A0A6B3FI93-F1
#
_cell.length_a   1.000
_cell.length_b   1.000
_cell.length_c   1.000
_cell.angle_alpha   90.00
_cell.angle_beta   90.00
_cell.angle_gamma   90.00
#
_symmetry.space_group_name_H-M   'P 1'
#
loop_
_entity.id
_entity.type
_entity.pdbx_description
1 polymer ?
#
loop_
_entity_poly.entity_id
_entity_poly.type
_entity_poly.pdbx_seq_one_letter_code
_entity_poly.pdbx_strand_id
1 'polypeptide(L)'
;MLPNRDFPGAIHALLTAYCQQAAPSPAVEDSPEPSPALAALLDGLGELAGPLAPGAPHTLVFAGLERHDGQAPYAFVVAAEDLAAALRTVRSLPSWQQWAAGQRPMGAPEGSTPDVLFDRPNSHPGVPRQGTYTDLRGEQAAGRLPAPQSELRPEPGTEFPYALSDYGQAAAEALGPEWESEAGYLGASCLIELPGGPLLHRRLDSCGDPLIGPAGGEDEDGHDIELSGVPKTAEQLATAGEQIAAVIRQHWK
;
A
#
# COMPACT_ATOMS: atom_id res chain seq x y z
N MET A 1 6.49 -0.70 13.65
CA MET A 1 5.05 -0.37 13.66
C MET A 1 4.55 -0.51 12.23
N LEU A 2 3.68 -1.47 11.97
CA LEU A 2 3.00 -1.58 10.68
C LEU A 2 1.94 -0.46 10.58
N PRO A 3 1.70 0.14 9.40
CA PRO A 3 0.67 1.15 9.26
C PRO A 3 -0.69 0.50 9.52
N ASN A 4 -1.43 1.09 10.47
CA ASN A 4 -2.82 0.79 10.72
C ASN A 4 -3.61 1.25 9.49
N ARG A 5 -3.82 0.35 8.52
CA ARG A 5 -4.76 0.61 7.42
C ARG A 5 -6.14 0.71 8.04
N ASP A 6 -6.79 1.87 7.89
CA ASP A 6 -8.16 2.15 8.31
C ASP A 6 -9.20 1.28 7.56
N PHE A 7 -9.15 -0.03 7.83
CA PHE A 7 -10.12 -1.04 7.46
C PHE A 7 -11.57 -0.70 7.89
N PRO A 8 -11.82 0.02 9.01
CA PRO A 8 -13.19 0.37 9.41
C PRO A 8 -13.90 1.36 8.48
N GLY A 9 -13.15 2.28 7.85
CA GLY A 9 -13.74 3.38 7.06
C GLY A 9 -14.35 2.89 5.74
N ALA A 10 -13.62 2.04 5.01
CA ALA A 10 -14.09 1.48 3.74
C ALA A 10 -15.31 0.55 3.92
N ILE A 11 -15.31 -0.25 4.99
CA ILE A 11 -16.45 -1.13 5.33
C ILE A 11 -17.67 -0.29 5.73
N HIS A 12 -17.47 0.81 6.46
CA HIS A 12 -18.57 1.70 6.85
C HIS A 12 -19.16 2.43 5.64
N ALA A 13 -18.34 2.91 4.69
CA ALA A 13 -18.81 3.54 3.45
C ALA A 13 -19.64 2.58 2.59
N LEU A 14 -19.20 1.33 2.45
CA LEU A 14 -19.92 0.27 1.72
C LEU A 14 -21.24 -0.11 2.40
N LEU A 15 -21.26 -0.28 3.73
CA LEU A 15 -22.48 -0.55 4.49
C LEU A 15 -23.47 0.62 4.43
N THR A 16 -22.96 1.85 4.41
CA THR A 16 -23.79 3.07 4.30
C THR A 16 -24.44 3.17 2.92
N ALA A 17 -23.68 2.91 1.85
CA ALA A 17 -24.20 2.86 0.49
C ALA A 17 -25.27 1.76 0.32
N TYR A 18 -25.07 0.59 0.94
CA TYR A 18 -26.06 -0.49 0.95
C TYR A 18 -27.35 -0.11 1.69
N CYS A 19 -27.24 0.48 2.89
CA CYS A 19 -28.40 0.94 3.66
C CYS A 19 -29.18 2.06 2.97
N GLN A 20 -28.53 2.90 2.16
CA GLN A 20 -29.18 3.97 1.40
C GLN A 20 -29.92 3.47 0.15
N GLN A 21 -29.54 2.32 -0.40
CA GLN A 21 -30.17 1.73 -1.60
C GLN A 21 -31.34 0.79 -1.27
N ALA A 22 -31.45 0.31 -0.03
CA ALA A 22 -32.54 -0.57 0.38
C ALA A 22 -33.86 0.20 0.61
N ALA A 23 -34.57 0.54 -0.47
CA ALA A 23 -36.00 0.82 -0.38
C ALA A 23 -36.76 -0.49 -0.06
N PRO A 24 -37.83 -0.46 0.76
CA PRO A 24 -38.58 -1.67 1.07
C PRO A 24 -39.39 -2.07 -0.17
N SER A 25 -39.12 -3.24 -0.74
CA SER A 25 -40.06 -3.87 -1.68
C SER A 25 -40.35 -5.31 -1.25
N PRO A 26 -41.63 -5.74 -1.31
CA PRO A 26 -42.08 -6.96 -0.67
C PRO A 26 -41.73 -8.20 -1.49
N ALA A 27 -41.44 -9.26 -0.73
CA ALA A 27 -41.40 -10.68 -1.06
C ALA A 27 -41.72 -11.12 -2.50
N VAL A 28 -40.78 -11.84 -3.13
CA VAL A 28 -41.07 -13.07 -3.89
C VAL A 28 -39.92 -14.07 -3.67
N GLU A 29 -40.29 -15.27 -3.24
CA GLU A 29 -39.46 -16.48 -3.19
C GLU A 29 -39.15 -16.97 -4.62
N ASP A 30 -37.88 -17.14 -4.97
CA ASP A 30 -37.38 -18.30 -5.76
C ASP A 30 -35.84 -18.26 -5.81
N SER A 31 -35.19 -19.42 -5.58
CA SER A 31 -33.76 -19.77 -5.75
C SER A 31 -32.66 -18.72 -5.44
N PRO A 32 -31.66 -19.00 -4.57
CA PRO A 32 -30.68 -18.01 -4.16
C PRO A 32 -29.57 -17.89 -5.20
N GLU A 33 -29.87 -17.39 -6.40
CA GLU A 33 -28.84 -16.63 -7.09
C GLU A 33 -28.54 -15.42 -6.21
N PRO A 34 -27.25 -15.16 -5.89
CA PRO A 34 -26.92 -13.99 -5.10
C PRO A 34 -27.53 -12.79 -5.84
N SER A 35 -28.39 -12.04 -5.14
CA SER A 35 -28.94 -10.79 -5.65
C SER A 35 -27.82 -10.04 -6.38
N PRO A 36 -28.05 -9.43 -7.55
CA PRO A 36 -27.02 -8.71 -8.29
C PRO A 36 -26.24 -7.71 -7.40
N ALA A 37 -26.90 -7.18 -6.36
CA ALA A 37 -26.28 -6.36 -5.33
C ALA A 37 -25.31 -7.13 -4.42
N LEU A 38 -25.65 -8.35 -4.01
CA LEU A 38 -24.75 -9.24 -3.27
C LEU A 38 -23.57 -9.70 -4.15
N ALA A 39 -23.81 -9.98 -5.43
CA ALA A 39 -22.74 -10.30 -6.38
C ALA A 39 -21.77 -9.11 -6.54
N ALA A 40 -22.30 -7.90 -6.78
CA ALA A 40 -21.48 -6.68 -6.87
C ALA A 40 -20.74 -6.35 -5.56
N LEU A 41 -21.35 -6.62 -4.40
CA LEU A 41 -20.69 -6.45 -3.11
C LEU A 41 -19.58 -7.50 -2.89
N LEU A 42 -19.79 -8.75 -3.31
CA LEU A 42 -18.77 -9.80 -3.26
C LEU A 42 -17.63 -9.53 -4.24
N ASP A 43 -17.94 -9.01 -5.44
CA ASP A 43 -16.94 -8.59 -6.43
C ASP A 43 -16.14 -7.40 -5.92
N GLY A 44 -16.80 -6.37 -5.40
CA GLY A 44 -16.14 -5.21 -4.79
C GLY A 44 -15.29 -5.57 -3.58
N LEU A 45 -15.75 -6.51 -2.74
CA LEU A 45 -14.93 -7.08 -1.66
C LEU A 45 -13.77 -7.92 -2.19
N GLY A 46 -13.94 -8.63 -3.30
CA GLY A 46 -12.88 -9.39 -3.97
C GLY A 46 -11.80 -8.48 -4.55
N GLU A 47 -12.18 -7.35 -5.16
CA GLU A 47 -11.26 -6.32 -5.61
C GLU A 47 -10.51 -5.68 -4.43
N LEU A 48 -11.20 -5.40 -3.33
CA LEU A 48 -10.59 -4.80 -2.12
C LEU A 48 -9.67 -5.76 -1.37
N ALA A 49 -10.03 -7.04 -1.30
CA ALA A 49 -9.28 -8.08 -0.59
C ALA A 49 -8.15 -8.68 -1.44
N GLY A 50 -8.17 -8.46 -2.76
CA GLY A 50 -7.26 -9.06 -3.71
C GLY A 50 -7.54 -10.55 -3.97
N PRO A 51 -6.82 -11.17 -4.94
CA PRO A 51 -7.00 -12.58 -5.25
C PRO A 51 -6.70 -13.44 -4.02
N LEU A 52 -7.52 -14.47 -3.78
CA LEU A 52 -7.29 -15.45 -2.72
C LEU A 52 -6.41 -16.58 -3.23
N ALA A 53 -5.44 -17.00 -2.41
CA ALA A 53 -4.59 -18.13 -2.76
C ALA A 53 -5.40 -19.43 -2.88
N PRO A 54 -5.14 -20.27 -3.90
CA PRO A 54 -5.82 -21.56 -4.04
C PRO A 54 -5.53 -22.48 -2.85
N GLY A 55 -6.57 -23.05 -2.26
CA GLY A 55 -6.48 -24.04 -1.17
C GLY A 55 -7.43 -23.74 -0.01
N ALA A 56 -7.58 -24.71 0.90
CA ALA A 56 -8.36 -24.50 2.12
C ALA A 56 -7.53 -23.69 3.13
N PRO A 57 -8.15 -22.80 3.94
CA PRO A 57 -7.45 -22.07 4.98
C PRO A 57 -6.91 -23.02 6.04
N HIS A 58 -5.73 -22.72 6.56
CA HIS A 58 -5.07 -23.44 7.63
C HIS A 58 -4.45 -22.45 8.60
N THR A 59 -4.69 -22.68 9.90
CA THR A 59 -4.08 -21.94 11.00
C THR A 59 -2.83 -22.66 11.48
N LEU A 60 -1.72 -21.93 11.54
CA LEU A 60 -0.43 -22.41 12.05
C LEU A 60 -0.01 -21.54 13.22
N VAL A 61 0.24 -22.19 14.36
CA VAL A 61 0.60 -21.52 15.61
C VAL A 61 2.10 -21.71 15.87
N PHE A 62 2.77 -20.62 16.22
CA PHE A 62 4.19 -20.58 16.56
C PHE A 62 4.42 -19.83 17.86
N ALA A 63 5.33 -20.34 18.67
CA ALA A 63 5.82 -19.69 19.87
C ALA A 63 7.22 -19.13 19.59
N GLY A 64 7.37 -17.81 19.64
CA GLY A 64 8.63 -17.09 19.60
C GLY A 64 9.22 -16.88 21.00
N LEU A 65 9.91 -15.76 21.22
CA LEU A 65 10.52 -15.42 22.51
C LEU A 65 9.49 -15.16 23.60
N GLU A 66 8.28 -14.75 23.22
CA GLU A 66 7.20 -14.37 24.13
C GLU A 66 6.76 -15.52 25.05
N ARG A 67 7.07 -16.77 24.67
CA ARG A 67 6.86 -17.96 25.51
C ARG A 67 7.66 -17.94 26.81
N HIS A 68 8.79 -17.23 26.84
CA HIS A 68 9.62 -17.07 28.05
C HIS A 68 8.98 -16.08 29.03
N ASP A 69 8.11 -15.20 28.54
CA ASP A 69 7.39 -14.19 29.31
C ASP A 69 5.92 -14.58 29.60
N GLY A 70 5.53 -15.82 29.26
CA GLY A 70 4.18 -16.34 29.47
C GLY A 70 3.10 -15.74 28.57
N GLN A 71 3.48 -15.09 27.47
CA GLN A 71 2.55 -14.52 26.49
C GLN A 71 2.00 -15.58 25.54
N ALA A 72 0.86 -15.25 24.92
CA ALA A 72 0.19 -16.15 23.97
C ALA A 72 0.99 -16.31 22.67
N PRO A 73 1.00 -17.51 22.06
CA PRO A 73 1.69 -17.77 20.80
C PRO A 73 1.01 -17.07 19.61
N TYR A 74 1.76 -16.88 18.54
CA TYR A 74 1.31 -16.22 17.31
C TYR A 74 0.63 -17.21 16.35
N ALA A 75 -0.54 -16.83 15.83
CA ALA A 75 -1.25 -17.60 14.82
C ALA A 75 -1.15 -16.93 13.44
N PHE A 76 -0.84 -17.73 12.41
CA PHE A 76 -0.80 -17.31 11.01
C PHE A 76 -1.77 -18.15 10.19
N VAL A 77 -2.46 -17.52 9.24
CA VAL A 77 -3.41 -18.19 8.35
C VAL A 77 -2.88 -18.18 6.92
N VAL A 78 -2.82 -19.36 6.29
CA VAL A 78 -2.43 -19.55 4.88
C VAL A 78 -3.41 -20.49 4.18
N ALA A 79 -3.39 -20.53 2.85
CA ALA A 79 -4.15 -21.50 2.05
C ALA A 79 -3.25 -22.68 1.67
N ALA A 80 -3.72 -23.90 1.88
CA ALA A 80 -2.97 -25.11 1.52
C ALA A 80 -3.88 -26.32 1.34
N GLU A 81 -3.35 -27.40 0.78
CA GLU A 81 -4.04 -28.68 0.64
C GLU A 81 -4.09 -29.44 1.97
N ASP A 82 -3.00 -29.37 2.74
CA ASP A 82 -2.86 -29.99 4.04
C ASP A 82 -1.96 -29.15 4.95
N LEU A 83 -1.84 -29.54 6.22
CA LEU A 83 -1.03 -28.78 7.18
C LEU A 83 0.48 -28.86 6.92
N ALA A 84 0.98 -29.93 6.31
CA ALA A 84 2.39 -30.03 5.99
C ALA A 84 2.76 -29.05 4.85
N ALA A 85 1.89 -28.94 3.85
CA ALA A 85 1.95 -27.93 2.81
C ALA A 85 1.77 -26.52 3.41
N ALA A 86 0.83 -26.33 4.33
CA ALA A 86 0.64 -25.06 5.02
C ALA A 86 1.93 -24.62 5.74
N LEU A 87 2.59 -25.54 6.46
CA LEU A 87 3.85 -25.26 7.15
C LEU A 87 4.99 -24.89 6.19
N ARG A 88 5.08 -25.55 5.03
CA ARG A 88 6.05 -25.17 3.99
C ARG A 88 5.74 -23.79 3.42
N THR A 89 4.47 -23.54 3.10
CA THR A 89 3.99 -22.27 2.55
C THR A 89 4.30 -21.13 3.51
N VAL A 90 3.87 -21.21 4.77
CA VAL A 90 4.04 -20.09 5.72
C VAL A 90 5.51 -19.72 5.90
N ARG A 91 6.42 -20.71 5.95
CA ARG A 91 7.86 -20.48 6.10
C ARG A 91 8.52 -19.81 4.89
N SER A 92 7.89 -19.91 3.73
CA SER A 92 8.36 -19.26 2.50
C SER A 92 7.90 -17.81 2.37
N LEU A 93 6.94 -17.37 3.18
CA LEU A 93 6.36 -16.03 3.07
C LEU A 93 7.23 -14.98 3.77
N PRO A 94 7.54 -13.85 3.10
CA PRO A 94 8.35 -12.77 3.67
C PRO A 94 7.88 -12.28 5.04
N SER A 95 6.58 -12.06 5.23
CA SER A 95 6.06 -11.53 6.51
C SER A 95 6.32 -12.48 7.68
N TRP A 96 6.21 -13.79 7.44
CA TRP A 96 6.56 -14.80 8.46
C TRP A 96 8.07 -14.81 8.72
N GLN A 97 8.90 -14.71 7.67
CA GLN A 97 10.36 -14.68 7.82
C GLN A 97 10.83 -13.46 8.60
N GLN A 98 10.22 -12.30 8.37
CA GLN A 98 10.48 -11.08 9.12
C GLN A 98 10.10 -11.24 10.59
N TRP A 99 8.91 -11.77 10.88
CA TRP A 99 8.49 -12.08 12.25
C TRP A 99 9.46 -13.05 12.92
N ALA A 100 9.82 -14.15 12.24
CA ALA A 100 10.74 -15.15 12.76
C ALA A 100 12.12 -14.53 13.04
N ALA A 101 12.67 -13.72 12.14
CA ALA A 101 13.94 -13.03 12.37
C ALA A 101 13.92 -12.12 13.61
N GLY A 102 12.76 -11.54 13.94
CA GLY A 102 12.54 -10.77 15.16
C GLY A 102 12.54 -11.60 16.45
N GLN A 103 12.38 -12.94 16.37
CA GLN A 103 12.42 -13.86 17.52
C GLN A 103 13.84 -14.28 17.91
N ARG A 104 14.84 -13.43 17.67
CA ARG A 104 16.23 -13.67 18.08
C ARG A 104 16.51 -13.04 19.45
N PRO A 105 17.12 -13.77 20.40
CA PRO A 105 17.49 -13.19 21.68
C PRO A 105 18.38 -11.95 21.51
N MET A 106 18.19 -10.96 22.38
CA MET A 106 19.00 -9.74 22.38
C MET A 106 20.48 -10.09 22.63
N GLY A 107 21.37 -9.63 21.74
CA GLY A 107 22.80 -9.93 21.82
C GLY A 107 23.24 -11.27 21.22
N ALA A 108 22.34 -12.00 20.54
CA ALA A 108 22.72 -13.19 19.78
C ALA A 108 23.66 -12.82 18.61
N PRO A 109 24.70 -13.63 18.32
CA PRO A 109 25.59 -13.43 17.18
C PRO A 109 24.83 -13.29 15.86
N GLU A 110 25.36 -12.49 14.94
CA GLU A 110 24.81 -12.34 13.60
C GLU A 110 24.81 -13.72 12.89
N GLY A 111 23.64 -14.11 12.35
CA GLY A 111 23.43 -15.44 11.77
C GLY A 111 22.85 -16.50 12.73
N SER A 112 22.60 -16.17 13.99
CA SER A 112 21.91 -17.09 14.92
C SER A 112 20.51 -17.47 14.43
N THR A 113 20.14 -18.72 14.62
CA THR A 113 18.81 -19.22 14.27
C THR A 113 17.75 -18.57 15.17
N PRO A 114 16.65 -18.06 14.60
CA PRO A 114 15.48 -17.62 15.36
C PRO A 114 14.99 -18.64 16.37
N ASP A 115 14.60 -18.17 17.56
CA ASP A 115 14.06 -19.01 18.61
C ASP A 115 12.55 -19.21 18.44
N VAL A 116 12.18 -19.97 17.41
CA VAL A 116 10.79 -20.21 16.99
C VAL A 116 10.43 -21.69 17.11
N LEU A 117 9.37 -22.00 17.86
CA LEU A 117 8.81 -23.33 18.00
C LEU A 117 7.46 -23.43 17.28
N PHE A 118 7.28 -24.47 16.48
CA PHE A 118 6.00 -24.75 15.85
C PHE A 118 5.09 -25.52 16.81
N ASP A 119 3.93 -24.94 17.12
CA ASP A 119 2.93 -25.53 18.01
C ASP A 119 1.94 -26.37 17.18
N ARG A 120 2.33 -27.62 16.95
CA ARG A 120 1.52 -28.57 16.18
C ARG A 120 0.14 -28.85 16.80
N PRO A 121 0.00 -29.06 18.13
CA PRO A 121 -1.30 -29.28 18.77
C PRO A 121 -2.33 -28.17 18.53
N ASN A 122 -1.89 -26.91 18.52
CA ASN A 122 -2.79 -25.77 18.32
C ASN A 122 -2.94 -25.34 16.86
N SER A 123 -2.25 -26.01 15.94
CA SER A 123 -2.36 -25.77 14.48
C SER A 123 -3.40 -26.69 13.84
N HIS A 124 -4.33 -26.13 13.07
CA HIS A 124 -5.51 -26.85 12.55
C HIS A 124 -6.00 -26.32 11.19
N PRO A 125 -6.74 -27.12 10.42
CA PRO A 125 -7.46 -26.63 9.24
C PRO A 125 -8.53 -25.61 9.65
N GLY A 126 -8.80 -24.64 8.78
CA GLY A 126 -9.72 -23.54 9.03
C GLY A 126 -9.06 -22.28 9.58
N VAL A 127 -9.87 -21.23 9.70
CA VAL A 127 -9.52 -19.94 10.33
C VAL A 127 -9.91 -20.00 11.81
N PRO A 128 -9.15 -19.39 12.74
CA PRO A 128 -9.51 -19.36 14.15
C PRO A 128 -10.84 -18.63 14.34
N ARG A 129 -11.75 -19.19 15.14
CA ARG A 129 -13.02 -18.53 15.49
C ARG A 129 -12.85 -17.42 16.53
N GLN A 130 -11.76 -17.45 17.28
CA GLN A 130 -11.45 -16.55 18.39
C GLN A 130 -9.94 -16.32 18.44
N GLY A 131 -9.53 -15.18 18.99
CA GLY A 131 -8.12 -14.78 19.11
C GLY A 131 -7.64 -13.92 17.93
N THR A 132 -6.43 -13.37 18.09
CA THR A 132 -5.74 -12.61 17.04
C THR A 132 -4.94 -13.55 16.16
N TYR A 133 -4.96 -13.29 14.85
CA TYR A 133 -4.12 -14.00 13.88
C TYR A 133 -3.70 -13.04 12.78
N THR A 134 -2.59 -13.38 12.12
CA THR A 134 -2.13 -12.69 10.92
C THR A 134 -2.55 -13.50 9.70
N ASP A 135 -3.39 -12.92 8.85
CA ASP A 135 -3.81 -13.56 7.60
C ASP A 135 -2.80 -13.29 6.48
N LEU A 136 -2.15 -14.34 6.00
CA LEU A 136 -1.13 -14.27 4.96
C LEU A 136 -1.62 -14.81 3.61
N ARG A 137 -2.92 -15.13 3.48
CA ARG A 137 -3.48 -15.66 2.23
C ARG A 137 -3.39 -14.65 1.08
N GLY A 138 -3.46 -13.36 1.37
CA GLY A 138 -3.25 -12.30 0.37
C GLY A 138 -1.80 -12.23 -0.12
N GLU A 139 -0.82 -12.30 0.79
CA GLU A 139 0.61 -12.37 0.45
C GLU A 139 0.92 -13.63 -0.39
N GLN A 140 0.31 -14.76 -0.02
CA GLN A 140 0.45 -16.01 -0.75
C GLN A 140 -0.11 -15.93 -2.18
N ALA A 141 -1.22 -15.23 -2.39
CA ALA A 141 -1.81 -15.05 -3.72
C ALA A 141 -0.95 -14.14 -4.59
N ALA A 142 -0.42 -13.07 -4.01
CA ALA A 142 0.51 -12.16 -4.68
C ALA A 142 1.80 -12.88 -5.14
N GLY A 143 2.25 -13.90 -4.41
CA GLY A 143 3.39 -14.75 -4.80
C GLY A 143 3.11 -15.82 -5.86
N ARG A 144 1.84 -16.07 -6.23
CA ARG A 144 1.42 -17.08 -7.22
C ARG A 144 0.94 -16.53 -8.56
N LEU A 145 0.64 -15.24 -8.65
CA LEU A 145 0.45 -14.61 -9.94
C LEU A 145 1.74 -14.82 -10.77
N PRO A 146 1.67 -15.15 -12.08
CA PRO A 146 2.85 -15.00 -12.93
C PRO A 146 3.35 -13.60 -12.65
N ALA A 147 4.64 -13.49 -12.27
CA ALA A 147 5.23 -12.25 -11.82
C ALA A 147 4.66 -11.12 -12.68
N PRO A 148 3.88 -10.16 -12.13
CA PRO A 148 3.52 -8.98 -12.89
C PRO A 148 4.83 -8.48 -13.48
N GLN A 149 4.91 -8.48 -14.81
CA GLN A 149 6.14 -8.43 -15.59
C GLN A 149 7.17 -7.53 -14.93
N SER A 150 8.10 -8.09 -14.14
CA SER A 150 9.17 -7.37 -13.43
C SER A 150 8.99 -5.84 -13.40
N GLU A 151 7.90 -5.35 -12.82
CA GLU A 151 7.74 -3.92 -12.61
C GLU A 151 8.56 -3.65 -11.37
N LEU A 152 9.85 -3.39 -11.64
CA LEU A 152 10.80 -2.65 -10.83
C LEU A 152 10.31 -2.46 -9.40
N ARG A 153 10.45 -3.49 -8.53
CA ARG A 153 10.50 -3.24 -7.09
C ARG A 153 11.86 -2.60 -6.86
N PRO A 154 11.95 -1.27 -6.72
CA PRO A 154 13.23 -0.61 -6.51
C PRO A 154 13.71 -1.06 -5.12
N GLU A 155 15.02 -1.23 -4.94
CA GLU A 155 15.59 -1.41 -3.61
C GLU A 155 15.10 -0.27 -2.70
N PRO A 156 14.76 -0.53 -1.42
CA PRO A 156 14.38 0.51 -0.47
C PRO A 156 15.35 1.70 -0.49
N GLY A 157 14.84 2.89 -0.84
CA GLY A 157 15.62 4.10 -1.04
C GLY A 157 16.02 4.40 -2.49
N THR A 158 15.56 3.61 -3.47
CA THR A 158 15.82 3.80 -4.91
C THR A 158 14.54 4.01 -5.74
N GLU A 159 13.39 4.02 -5.05
CA GLU A 159 12.07 4.21 -5.64
C GLU A 159 11.95 5.60 -6.26
N PHE A 160 12.54 6.59 -5.61
CA PHE A 160 12.52 7.99 -6.02
C PHE A 160 13.96 8.51 -6.01
N PRO A 161 14.69 8.41 -7.14
CA PRO A 161 16.07 8.90 -7.21
C PRO A 161 16.15 10.44 -7.15
N TYR A 162 15.01 11.12 -7.25
CA TYR A 162 14.87 12.57 -7.21
C TYR A 162 13.83 12.98 -6.17
N ALA A 163 14.19 13.96 -5.35
CA ALA A 163 13.28 14.60 -4.41
C ALA A 163 12.27 15.48 -5.16
N LEU A 164 11.13 15.83 -4.54
CA LEU A 164 10.13 16.69 -5.18
C LEU A 164 10.69 18.07 -5.55
N SER A 165 11.70 18.55 -4.82
CA SER A 165 12.45 19.77 -5.15
C SER A 165 13.26 19.70 -6.44
N ASP A 166 13.74 18.51 -6.83
CA ASP A 166 14.50 18.35 -8.07
C ASP A 166 13.58 18.54 -9.30
N TYR A 167 12.30 18.15 -9.17
CA TYR A 167 11.28 18.43 -10.19
C TYR A 167 10.97 19.92 -10.27
N GLY A 168 10.94 20.62 -9.13
CA GLY A 168 10.76 22.07 -9.09
C GLY A 168 11.89 22.81 -9.78
N GLN A 169 13.12 22.39 -9.50
CA GLN A 169 14.31 22.91 -10.16
C GLN A 169 14.27 22.67 -11.67
N ALA A 170 13.97 21.44 -12.10
CA ALA A 170 13.83 21.11 -13.52
C ALA A 170 12.70 21.90 -14.21
N ALA A 171 11.60 22.17 -13.50
CA ALA A 171 10.51 22.99 -14.00
C ALA A 171 10.91 24.46 -14.14
N ALA A 172 11.63 25.04 -13.17
CA ALA A 172 12.15 26.40 -13.26
C ALA A 172 13.13 26.55 -14.44
N GLU A 173 14.05 25.57 -14.61
CA GLU A 173 14.97 25.52 -15.76
C GLU A 173 14.21 25.46 -17.10
N ALA A 174 13.14 24.68 -17.18
CA ALA A 174 12.29 24.60 -18.35
C ALA A 174 11.54 25.92 -18.62
N LEU A 175 11.00 26.57 -17.58
CA LEU A 175 10.25 27.83 -17.68
C LEU A 175 11.12 28.99 -18.19
N GLY A 176 12.39 29.02 -17.78
CA GLY A 176 13.39 29.97 -18.24
C GLY A 176 14.14 30.64 -17.09
N PRO A 177 15.16 31.47 -17.40
CA PRO A 177 16.10 32.01 -16.41
C PRO A 177 15.47 33.02 -15.44
N GLU A 178 14.25 33.48 -15.72
CA GLU A 178 13.49 34.38 -14.85
C GLU A 178 12.84 33.63 -13.68
N TRP A 179 12.70 32.31 -13.78
CA TRP A 179 12.02 31.49 -12.78
C TRP A 179 13.03 30.89 -11.81
N GLU A 180 12.68 30.91 -10.53
CA GLU A 180 13.47 30.33 -9.46
C GLU A 180 12.69 29.22 -8.76
N SER A 181 13.42 28.25 -8.19
CA SER A 181 12.84 27.18 -7.38
C SER A 181 13.54 27.13 -6.03
N GLU A 182 12.74 27.12 -4.96
CA GLU A 182 13.22 26.94 -3.59
C GLU A 182 12.80 25.56 -3.07
N ALA A 183 13.76 24.80 -2.55
CA ALA A 183 13.49 23.49 -1.96
C ALA A 183 12.77 23.63 -0.61
N GLY A 184 11.67 22.89 -0.45
CA GLY A 184 10.97 22.76 0.82
C GLY A 184 11.67 21.79 1.78
N TYR A 185 11.06 21.59 2.95
CA TYR A 185 11.62 20.75 4.01
C TYR A 185 11.97 19.35 3.51
N LEU A 186 13.25 18.97 3.63
CA LEU A 186 13.81 17.68 3.18
C LEU A 186 13.55 17.34 1.70
N GLY A 187 13.28 18.35 0.86
CA GLY A 187 12.96 18.14 -0.56
C GLY A 187 11.59 17.51 -0.81
N ALA A 188 10.71 17.44 0.21
CA ALA A 188 9.36 16.90 0.10
C ALA A 188 8.35 17.89 -0.51
N SER A 189 8.79 19.11 -0.85
CA SER A 189 8.04 20.08 -1.64
C SER A 189 9.00 21.08 -2.27
N CYS A 190 8.48 21.97 -3.11
CA CYS A 190 9.22 23.13 -3.57
C CYS A 190 8.30 24.29 -3.91
N LEU A 191 8.84 25.49 -3.74
CA LEU A 191 8.26 26.72 -4.27
C LEU A 191 8.87 27.00 -5.64
N ILE A 192 8.05 27.45 -6.58
CA ILE A 192 8.47 27.90 -7.90
C ILE A 192 7.96 29.33 -8.04
N GLU A 193 8.86 30.27 -8.27
CA GLU A 193 8.54 31.68 -8.29
C GLU A 193 9.00 32.36 -9.58
N LEU A 194 8.19 33.32 -10.00
CA LEU A 194 8.58 34.34 -10.95
C LEU A 194 8.71 35.65 -10.18
N PRO A 195 9.87 36.34 -10.17
CA PRO A 195 10.03 37.60 -9.48
C PRO A 195 8.99 38.64 -9.92
N GLY A 196 8.17 39.10 -8.97
CA GLY A 196 7.05 40.03 -9.22
C GLY A 196 5.79 39.37 -9.82
N GLY A 197 5.78 38.05 -9.94
CA GLY A 197 4.69 37.22 -10.44
C GLY A 197 4.15 36.24 -9.38
N PRO A 198 3.62 35.08 -9.81
CA PRO A 198 3.05 34.09 -8.90
C PRO A 198 4.12 33.36 -8.08
N LEU A 199 3.78 33.06 -6.83
CA LEU A 199 4.49 32.10 -5.99
C LEU A 199 3.69 30.80 -5.95
N LEU A 200 4.22 29.76 -6.59
CA LEU A 200 3.58 28.47 -6.73
C LEU A 200 4.23 27.46 -5.79
N HIS A 201 3.44 26.54 -5.24
CA HIS A 201 3.87 25.46 -4.38
C HIS A 201 3.51 24.14 -5.04
N ARG A 202 4.54 23.36 -5.35
CA ARG A 202 4.41 21.99 -5.81
C ARG A 202 4.37 21.05 -4.61
N ARG A 203 3.32 20.24 -4.53
CA ARG A 203 3.02 19.35 -3.41
C ARG A 203 2.33 18.07 -3.88
N LEU A 204 2.07 17.17 -2.95
CA LEU A 204 1.21 16.01 -3.18
C LEU A 204 -0.15 16.30 -2.53
N ASP A 205 -1.23 15.87 -3.17
CA ASP A 205 -2.57 15.99 -2.60
C ASP A 205 -2.81 14.90 -1.53
N SER A 206 -4.05 14.85 -1.03
CA SER A 206 -4.47 13.81 -0.07
C SER A 206 -4.44 12.37 -0.62
N CYS A 207 -4.42 12.19 -1.94
CA CYS A 207 -4.32 10.91 -2.64
C CYS A 207 -2.86 10.54 -2.97
N GLY A 208 -1.92 11.47 -2.82
CA GLY A 208 -0.51 11.30 -3.16
C GLY A 208 -0.16 11.70 -4.59
N ASP A 209 -1.07 12.34 -5.31
CA ASP A 209 -0.88 12.79 -6.68
C ASP A 209 -0.19 14.16 -6.73
N PRO A 210 0.73 14.38 -7.69
CA PRO A 210 1.47 15.63 -7.78
C PRO A 210 0.60 16.75 -8.33
N LEU A 211 0.58 17.86 -7.59
CA LEU A 211 -0.15 19.07 -7.97
C LEU A 211 0.73 20.31 -7.83
N ILE A 212 0.33 21.38 -8.54
CA ILE A 212 0.91 22.71 -8.40
C ILE A 212 -0.18 23.77 -8.26
N GLY A 213 -0.02 24.69 -7.31
CA GLY A 213 -0.97 25.76 -7.08
C GLY A 213 -0.37 26.90 -6.26
N PRO A 214 -1.14 27.95 -5.94
CA PRO A 214 -0.64 29.07 -5.13
C PRO A 214 -0.09 28.60 -3.78
N ALA A 215 0.98 29.22 -3.28
CA ALA A 215 1.65 28.78 -2.05
C ALA A 215 0.81 28.87 -0.77
N GLY A 216 -0.26 29.68 -0.76
CA GLY A 216 -1.23 29.75 0.33
C GLY A 216 -2.61 29.18 -0.01
N GLY A 217 -2.77 28.53 -1.17
CA GLY A 217 -4.04 27.97 -1.63
C GLY A 217 -4.30 26.57 -1.06
N GLU A 218 -5.57 26.19 -1.04
CA GLU A 218 -6.00 24.82 -0.75
C GLU A 218 -5.77 23.91 -1.98
N ASP A 219 -5.94 22.60 -1.84
CA ASP A 219 -5.71 21.66 -2.95
C ASP A 219 -6.65 21.92 -4.14
N GLU A 220 -7.86 22.44 -3.88
CA GLU A 220 -8.82 22.86 -4.91
C GLU A 220 -8.33 24.04 -5.76
N ASP A 221 -7.37 24.83 -5.26
CA ASP A 221 -6.74 25.94 -5.99
C ASP A 221 -5.56 25.46 -6.87
N GLY A 222 -5.24 24.18 -6.82
CA GLY A 222 -4.15 23.54 -7.56
C GLY A 222 -4.59 22.91 -8.88
N HIS A 223 -3.60 22.57 -9.69
CA HIS A 223 -3.75 21.83 -10.93
C HIS A 223 -2.90 20.56 -10.89
N ASP A 224 -3.53 19.43 -11.21
CA ASP A 224 -2.87 18.13 -11.28
C ASP A 224 -1.82 18.09 -12.38
N ILE A 225 -0.75 17.34 -12.12
CA ILE A 225 0.36 17.18 -13.05
C ILE A 225 0.44 15.72 -13.49
N GLU A 226 0.01 15.45 -14.72
CA GLU A 226 0.18 14.14 -15.33
C GLU A 226 1.63 13.94 -15.80
N LEU A 227 2.44 13.29 -14.96
CA LEU A 227 3.80 12.89 -15.31
C LEU A 227 3.80 11.61 -16.14
N SER A 228 4.71 11.50 -17.10
CA SER A 228 4.88 10.29 -17.93
C SER A 228 5.44 9.07 -17.16
N GLY A 229 5.68 9.22 -15.86
CA GLY A 229 6.23 8.21 -14.96
C GLY A 229 7.23 8.80 -13.97
N VAL A 230 7.77 7.95 -13.09
CA VAL A 230 8.81 8.36 -12.13
C VAL A 230 10.17 8.42 -12.85
N PRO A 231 10.79 9.61 -13.02
CA PRO A 231 12.09 9.74 -13.65
C PRO A 231 13.17 8.95 -12.90
N LYS A 232 14.00 8.25 -13.68
CA LYS A 232 15.17 7.49 -13.20
C LYS A 232 16.49 8.05 -13.72
N THR A 233 16.42 9.04 -14.61
CA THR A 233 17.57 9.69 -15.27
C THR A 233 17.37 11.19 -15.33
N ALA A 234 18.46 11.94 -15.55
CA ALA A 234 18.41 13.39 -15.67
C ALA A 234 17.57 13.85 -16.88
N GLU A 235 17.61 13.12 -17.99
CA GLU A 235 16.80 13.41 -19.19
C GLU A 235 15.30 13.24 -18.93
N GLN A 236 14.93 12.19 -18.17
CA GLN A 236 13.55 11.99 -17.75
C GLN A 236 13.10 13.03 -16.73
N LEU A 237 13.99 13.47 -15.83
CA LEU A 237 13.70 14.56 -14.90
C LEU A 237 13.46 15.88 -15.65
N ALA A 238 14.29 16.20 -16.65
CA ALA A 238 14.08 17.36 -17.52
C ALA A 238 12.74 17.28 -18.27
N THR A 239 12.36 16.09 -18.75
CA THR A 239 11.06 15.85 -19.38
C THR A 239 9.91 16.12 -18.38
N ALA A 240 10.01 15.62 -17.15
CA ALA A 240 9.04 15.90 -16.10
C ALA A 240 8.98 17.41 -15.76
N GLY A 241 10.13 18.09 -15.75
CA GLY A 241 10.23 19.54 -15.61
C GLY A 241 9.43 20.29 -16.68
N GLU A 242 9.55 19.90 -17.95
CA GLU A 242 8.75 20.50 -19.05
C GLU A 242 7.25 20.24 -18.91
N GLN A 243 6.85 19.07 -18.41
CA GLN A 243 5.43 18.76 -18.15
C GLN A 243 4.86 19.70 -17.07
N ILE A 244 5.61 19.91 -15.98
CA ILE A 244 5.23 20.85 -14.92
C ILE A 244 5.20 22.28 -15.47
N ALA A 245 6.23 22.69 -16.21
CA ALA A 245 6.32 24.00 -16.84
C ALA A 245 5.15 24.27 -17.81
N ALA A 246 4.69 23.25 -18.54
CA ALA A 246 3.52 23.36 -19.42
C ALA A 246 2.24 23.68 -18.63
N VAL A 247 2.00 23.00 -17.50
CA VAL A 247 0.86 23.30 -16.61
C VAL A 247 1.00 24.72 -16.06
N ILE A 248 2.20 25.12 -15.64
CA ILE A 248 2.43 26.48 -15.15
C ILE A 248 2.09 27.52 -16.22
N ARG A 249 2.66 27.41 -17.43
CA ARG A 249 2.41 28.33 -18.55
C ARG A 249 0.92 28.41 -18.95
N GLN A 250 0.19 27.31 -18.78
CA GLN A 250 -1.24 27.25 -19.08
C GLN A 250 -2.08 28.07 -18.10
N HIS A 251 -1.70 28.07 -16.82
CA HIS A 251 -2.52 28.59 -15.73
C HIS A 251 -2.01 29.89 -15.11
N TRP A 252 -0.70 30.16 -15.21
CA TRP A 252 -0.04 31.35 -14.67
C TRP A 252 1.02 31.87 -15.66
N LYS A 253 0.95 33.17 -15.97
CA LYS A 253 1.86 33.84 -16.90
C LYS A 253 2.81 34.76 -16.17
#